data_AF-A0A196MU69-F1
#
_entry.id   AF-A0A196MU69-F1
#
_cell.length_a   1.000
_cell.length_b   1.000
_cell.length_c   1.000
_cell.angle_alpha   90.00
_cell.angle_beta   90.00
_cell.angle_gamma   90.00
#
_symmetry.space_group_name_H-M   'P 1'
#
loop_
_entity.id
_entity.type
_entity.pdbx_description
1 polymer ?
#
loop_
_entity_poly.entity_id
_entity_poly.type
_entity_poly.pdbx_seq_one_letter_code
_entity_poly.pdbx_strand_id
1 'polypeptide(L)'
;MRYWLGAAVVLVAVPAAAEGPSIPDEIHGSYTPGGNCAALPRVTVNAGGIFLDTAAGKSGPLPVSVCYSCAGGARYEGIQRWAYVKYGKDKWGGDNSPVIFMFNADEHKGMMEVAHDDTLKTPLGAPMNMVVRARSFKVCAPGTASSAIAKPATASAPSAGALTPAKGFAAALGALLRPASLPADSFYDWRRLEAVPSVTWAALPPEMLDKPMSNGEYFRRSGTISLSGQTVKVLAGGARTIVTNLYFRNDGPPIGEVTLLSTLRDAGFQVAPARCTKVKMAGAPTWYRLSGPARQTAMLWIAPARGAQQPWEGYSLRLDGRLPALTPKESIAYTDTCS
;
A
#
# COMPACT_ATOMS: atom_id res chain seq x y z
N MET A 1 27.23 -42.37 60.05
CA MET A 1 26.58 -42.35 58.72
C MET A 1 25.32 -41.50 58.82
N ARG A 2 25.34 -40.27 58.27
CA ARG A 2 24.17 -39.38 58.21
C ARG A 2 23.67 -39.36 56.77
N TYR A 3 22.49 -39.91 56.53
CA TYR A 3 21.83 -39.88 55.23
C TYR A 3 21.13 -38.53 55.03
N TRP A 4 21.50 -37.80 53.98
CA TRP A 4 20.80 -36.62 53.49
C TRP A 4 19.70 -37.07 52.52
N LEU A 5 18.43 -36.88 52.89
CA LEU A 5 17.32 -36.93 51.94
C LEU A 5 17.28 -35.59 51.18
N GLY A 6 17.74 -35.60 49.93
CA GLY A 6 17.55 -34.48 49.00
C GLY A 6 16.12 -34.49 48.46
N ALA A 7 15.35 -33.45 48.77
CA ALA A 7 14.05 -33.22 48.17
C ALA A 7 14.22 -32.69 46.73
N ALA A 8 13.78 -33.45 45.74
CA ALA A 8 13.74 -33.01 44.34
C ALA A 8 12.53 -32.09 44.12
N VAL A 9 12.78 -30.80 43.88
CA VAL A 9 11.75 -29.84 43.47
C VAL A 9 11.52 -29.99 41.97
N VAL A 10 10.35 -30.50 41.59
CA VAL A 10 9.90 -30.55 40.20
C VAL A 10 9.31 -29.18 39.84
N LEU A 11 10.06 -28.38 39.08
CA LEU A 11 9.57 -27.14 38.49
C LEU A 11 8.69 -27.47 37.28
N VAL A 12 7.37 -27.32 37.43
CA VAL A 12 6.42 -27.39 36.32
C VAL A 12 6.44 -26.03 35.61
N ALA A 13 7.09 -25.96 34.46
CA ALA A 13 7.03 -24.79 33.59
C ALA A 13 5.67 -24.77 32.88
N VAL A 14 4.78 -23.87 33.30
CA VAL A 14 3.52 -23.60 32.59
C VAL A 14 3.86 -22.65 31.42
N PRO A 15 3.54 -22.98 30.16
CA PRO A 15 3.75 -22.07 29.06
C PRO A 15 2.88 -20.82 29.27
N ALA A 16 3.52 -19.66 29.41
CA ALA A 16 2.83 -18.39 29.40
C ALA A 16 2.32 -18.14 27.97
N ALA A 17 1.04 -18.44 27.72
CA ALA A 17 0.36 -17.97 26.54
C ALA A 17 0.25 -16.44 26.69
N ALA A 18 1.05 -15.69 25.93
CA ALA A 18 0.89 -14.25 25.84
C ALA A 18 -0.51 -13.97 25.29
N GLU A 19 -1.42 -13.49 26.14
CA GLU A 19 -2.72 -13.00 25.71
C GLU A 19 -2.46 -11.90 24.68
N GLY A 20 -3.05 -12.07 23.49
CA GLY A 20 -3.00 -11.04 22.46
C GLY A 20 -3.58 -9.73 23.02
N PRO A 21 -3.15 -8.58 22.48
CA PRO A 21 -3.67 -7.30 22.94
C PRO A 21 -5.20 -7.29 22.82
N SER A 22 -5.88 -6.78 23.86
CA SER A 22 -7.33 -6.65 23.87
C SER A 22 -7.82 -5.78 22.70
N ILE A 23 -9.10 -5.95 22.33
CA ILE A 23 -9.75 -5.06 21.38
C ILE A 23 -9.87 -3.68 22.05
N PRO A 24 -9.45 -2.59 21.39
CA PRO A 24 -9.49 -1.27 22.01
C PRO A 24 -10.92 -0.72 22.05
N ASP A 25 -11.28 -0.06 23.16
CA ASP A 25 -12.63 0.46 23.39
C ASP A 25 -13.10 1.43 22.30
N GLU A 26 -12.16 2.11 21.64
CA GLU A 26 -12.43 3.11 20.61
C GLU A 26 -13.12 2.55 19.35
N ILE A 27 -13.07 1.23 19.13
CA ILE A 27 -13.76 0.55 18.02
C ILE A 27 -15.00 -0.22 18.46
N HIS A 28 -15.37 -0.17 19.75
CA HIS A 28 -16.59 -0.78 20.25
C HIS A 28 -17.84 -0.16 19.60
N GLY A 29 -18.85 -1.00 19.39
CA GLY A 29 -20.12 -0.60 18.79
C GLY A 29 -20.70 -1.65 17.85
N SER A 30 -21.86 -1.34 17.29
CA SER A 30 -22.47 -2.12 16.22
C SER A 30 -22.27 -1.41 14.89
N TYR A 31 -21.84 -2.11 13.87
CA TYR A 31 -21.60 -1.62 12.53
C TYR A 31 -22.57 -2.30 11.58
N THR A 32 -23.27 -1.52 10.76
CA THR A 32 -24.19 -2.02 9.73
C THR A 32 -23.94 -1.29 8.40
N PRO A 33 -24.37 -1.87 7.26
CA PRO A 33 -24.36 -1.15 5.98
C PRO A 33 -25.10 0.18 6.10
N GLY A 34 -24.40 1.27 5.78
CA GLY A 34 -24.94 2.63 5.86
C GLY A 34 -25.28 3.13 7.28
N GLY A 35 -24.94 2.39 8.35
CA GLY A 35 -25.19 2.78 9.73
C GLY A 35 -26.64 2.63 10.21
N ASN A 36 -27.50 1.94 9.45
CA ASN A 36 -28.87 1.65 9.87
C ASN A 36 -28.89 0.54 10.94
N CYS A 37 -29.21 0.88 12.18
CA CYS A 37 -29.19 -0.05 13.32
C CYS A 37 -30.17 -1.21 13.21
N ALA A 38 -31.15 -1.19 12.30
CA ALA A 38 -32.06 -2.30 12.07
C ALA A 38 -31.59 -3.24 10.94
N ALA A 39 -30.58 -2.83 10.16
CA ALA A 39 -30.13 -3.59 9.00
C ALA A 39 -29.23 -4.78 9.38
N LEU A 40 -29.20 -5.76 8.48
CA LEU A 40 -28.26 -6.87 8.46
C LEU A 40 -27.44 -6.83 7.15
N PRO A 41 -26.21 -7.34 7.12
CA PRO A 41 -25.47 -7.91 8.26
C PRO A 41 -25.06 -6.84 9.29
N ARG A 42 -24.90 -7.24 10.54
CA ARG A 42 -24.41 -6.41 11.65
C ARG A 42 -23.16 -7.02 12.24
N VAL A 43 -22.14 -6.20 12.43
CA VAL A 43 -20.91 -6.58 13.14
C VAL A 43 -20.90 -5.85 14.48
N THR A 44 -20.89 -6.58 15.59
CA THR A 44 -20.82 -5.99 16.93
C THR A 44 -19.45 -6.23 17.54
N VAL A 45 -18.84 -5.17 18.05
CA VAL A 45 -17.53 -5.18 18.69
C VAL A 45 -17.70 -4.72 20.12
N ASN A 46 -17.23 -5.52 21.07
CA ASN A 46 -17.22 -5.19 22.49
C ASN A 46 -16.05 -5.91 23.18
N ALA A 47 -15.94 -5.75 24.51
CA ALA A 47 -14.88 -6.39 25.30
C ALA A 47 -14.84 -7.92 25.16
N GLY A 48 -15.96 -8.57 24.81
CA GLY A 48 -16.05 -10.01 24.59
C GLY A 48 -15.60 -10.48 23.20
N GLY A 49 -15.30 -9.57 22.26
CA GLY A 49 -14.85 -9.92 20.92
C GLY A 49 -15.64 -9.27 19.79
N ILE A 50 -15.54 -9.87 18.60
CA ILE A 50 -16.29 -9.48 17.40
C ILE A 50 -17.36 -10.53 17.11
N PHE A 51 -18.59 -10.08 16.92
CA PHE A 51 -19.77 -10.91 16.70
C PHE A 51 -20.48 -10.50 15.42
N LEU A 52 -20.98 -11.47 14.67
CA LEU A 52 -21.75 -11.27 13.45
C LEU A 52 -23.21 -11.63 13.72
N ASP A 53 -24.11 -10.78 13.29
CA ASP A 53 -25.55 -11.06 13.21
C ASP A 53 -25.97 -10.86 11.76
N THR A 54 -26.48 -11.91 11.12
CA THR A 54 -26.77 -11.93 9.69
C THR A 54 -28.05 -12.71 9.41
N ALA A 55 -28.63 -12.55 8.23
CA ALA A 55 -29.79 -13.37 7.84
C ALA A 55 -29.47 -14.87 7.76
N ALA A 56 -28.19 -15.23 7.62
CA ALA A 56 -27.71 -16.62 7.64
C ALA A 56 -27.42 -17.15 9.06
N GLY A 57 -27.68 -16.35 10.10
CA GLY A 57 -27.44 -16.71 11.50
C GLY A 57 -26.37 -15.84 12.18
N LYS A 58 -26.11 -16.17 13.45
CA LYS A 58 -25.15 -15.48 14.33
C LYS A 58 -23.82 -16.24 14.40
N SER A 59 -22.73 -15.52 14.60
CA SER A 59 -21.39 -16.09 14.79
C SER A 59 -20.58 -15.23 15.75
N GLY A 60 -19.77 -15.83 16.63
CA GLY A 60 -18.84 -15.12 17.51
C GLY A 60 -18.73 -15.72 18.91
N PRO A 61 -17.75 -15.27 19.73
CA PRO A 61 -16.72 -14.29 19.36
C PRO A 61 -15.78 -14.85 18.30
N LEU A 62 -15.47 -14.06 17.28
CA LEU A 62 -14.57 -14.47 16.20
C LEU A 62 -13.13 -14.54 16.73
N PRO A 63 -12.34 -15.55 16.33
CA PRO A 63 -10.93 -15.59 16.64
C PRO A 63 -10.21 -14.52 15.82
N VAL A 64 -9.78 -13.43 16.45
CA VAL A 64 -9.15 -12.30 15.77
C VAL A 64 -7.75 -12.02 16.30
N SER A 65 -6.89 -11.51 15.41
CA SER A 65 -5.63 -10.85 15.80
C SER A 65 -5.75 -9.36 15.47
N VAL A 66 -5.61 -8.52 16.49
CA VAL A 66 -5.65 -7.06 16.31
C VAL A 66 -4.24 -6.55 16.03
N CYS A 67 -4.12 -5.69 15.03
CA CYS A 67 -2.87 -5.04 14.69
C CYS A 67 -3.06 -3.52 14.62
N TYR A 68 -2.42 -2.85 15.57
CA TYR A 68 -2.47 -1.40 15.74
C TYR A 68 -1.61 -0.67 14.72
N SER A 69 -0.47 -1.25 14.35
CA SER A 69 0.50 -0.67 13.42
C SER A 69 0.32 -1.15 11.98
N CYS A 70 -0.60 -2.07 11.70
CA CYS A 70 -0.70 -2.65 10.36
C CYS A 70 -1.16 -1.66 9.31
N ALA A 71 -1.88 -0.59 9.66
CA ALA A 71 -2.31 0.43 8.72
C ALA A 71 -1.13 1.24 8.13
N GLY A 72 -0.04 1.45 8.86
CA GLY A 72 1.07 2.34 8.44
C GLY A 72 2.47 1.92 8.88
N GLY A 73 2.65 0.68 9.36
CA GLY A 73 3.90 0.18 9.92
C GLY A 73 4.16 0.63 11.37
N ALA A 74 5.36 0.35 11.88
CA ALA A 74 5.73 0.52 13.28
C ALA A 74 5.61 1.97 13.82
N ARG A 75 5.41 2.96 12.96
CA ARG A 75 5.26 4.39 13.30
C ARG A 75 3.87 4.94 13.01
N TYR A 76 2.88 4.06 12.86
CA TYR A 76 1.52 4.50 12.57
C TYR A 76 0.89 5.18 13.81
N GLU A 77 0.50 6.44 13.65
CA GLU A 77 -0.13 7.28 14.69
C GLU A 77 -1.62 7.57 14.42
N GLY A 78 -2.23 6.93 13.41
CA GLY A 78 -3.63 7.13 13.07
C GLY A 78 -4.61 6.34 13.94
N ILE A 79 -5.91 6.46 13.63
CA ILE A 79 -7.01 5.85 14.39
C ILE A 79 -7.57 4.57 13.75
N GLN A 80 -7.11 4.20 12.56
CA GLN A 80 -7.48 2.94 11.91
C GLN A 80 -6.95 1.74 12.70
N ARG A 81 -7.78 0.72 12.88
CA ARG A 81 -7.42 -0.54 13.55
C ARG A 81 -7.78 -1.73 12.68
N TRP A 82 -6.87 -2.68 12.58
CA TRP A 82 -7.06 -3.86 11.75
C TRP A 82 -7.31 -5.07 12.64
N ALA A 83 -8.39 -5.79 12.41
CA ALA A 83 -8.65 -7.09 13.02
C ALA A 83 -8.64 -8.16 11.93
N TYR A 84 -7.65 -9.04 11.99
CA TYR A 84 -7.51 -10.20 11.12
C TYR A 84 -8.37 -11.34 11.66
N VAL A 85 -9.37 -11.78 10.90
CA VAL A 85 -10.24 -12.89 11.33
C VAL A 85 -9.61 -14.21 10.91
N LYS A 86 -9.27 -15.03 11.89
CA LYS A 86 -8.63 -16.33 11.67
C LYS A 86 -9.66 -17.36 11.20
N TYR A 87 -9.38 -18.03 10.10
CA TYR A 87 -10.18 -19.13 9.55
C TYR A 87 -9.28 -20.32 9.23
N GLY A 88 -9.39 -21.37 10.04
CA GLY A 88 -8.64 -22.61 9.83
C GLY A 88 -7.12 -22.41 9.92
N LYS A 89 -6.40 -23.38 9.36
CA LYS A 89 -4.94 -23.39 9.27
C LYS A 89 -4.51 -23.34 7.81
N ASP A 90 -3.39 -22.68 7.53
CA ASP A 90 -2.74 -22.78 6.23
C ASP A 90 -2.02 -24.14 6.06
N LYS A 91 -1.45 -24.37 4.88
CA LYS A 91 -0.72 -25.62 4.56
C LYS A 91 0.54 -25.84 5.44
N TRP A 92 0.96 -24.83 6.20
CA TRP A 92 2.12 -24.85 7.09
C TRP A 92 1.73 -24.85 8.57
N GLY A 93 0.43 -24.94 8.90
CA GLY A 93 -0.08 -24.92 10.28
C GLY A 93 -0.20 -23.52 10.89
N GLY A 94 0.06 -22.47 10.12
CA GLY A 94 -0.18 -21.07 10.49
C GLY A 94 -1.66 -20.72 10.48
N ASP A 95 -2.04 -19.63 11.17
CA ASP A 95 -3.43 -19.14 11.14
C ASP A 95 -3.71 -18.44 9.81
N ASN A 96 -4.66 -18.98 9.03
CA ASN A 96 -5.15 -18.31 7.83
C ASN A 96 -6.03 -17.13 8.25
N SER A 97 -5.84 -15.95 7.67
CA SER A 97 -6.64 -14.76 7.98
C SER A 97 -7.23 -14.13 6.72
N PRO A 98 -8.16 -14.82 6.03
CA PRO A 98 -8.68 -14.39 4.74
C PRO A 98 -9.56 -13.14 4.82
N VAL A 99 -10.06 -12.77 6.00
CA VAL A 99 -10.92 -11.59 6.18
C VAL A 99 -10.23 -10.59 7.10
N ILE A 100 -10.23 -9.32 6.70
CA ILE A 100 -9.67 -8.20 7.46
C ILE A 100 -10.78 -7.19 7.71
N PHE A 101 -11.04 -6.89 8.98
CA PHE A 101 -11.86 -5.75 9.38
C PHE A 101 -10.97 -4.54 9.64
N MET A 102 -11.22 -3.45 8.93
CA MET A 102 -10.51 -2.19 9.07
C MET A 102 -11.46 -1.19 9.74
N PHE A 103 -11.37 -1.05 11.05
CA PHE A 103 -12.14 -0.10 11.85
C PHE A 103 -11.52 1.29 11.76
N ASN A 104 -12.37 2.31 11.83
CA ASN A 104 -12.04 3.68 11.48
C ASN A 104 -11.36 3.77 10.10
N ALA A 105 -11.93 3.06 9.13
CA ALA A 105 -11.38 2.96 7.78
C ALA A 105 -11.13 4.34 7.17
N ASP A 106 -9.98 4.47 6.49
CA ASP A 106 -9.49 5.71 5.88
C ASP A 106 -9.39 6.87 6.89
N GLU A 107 -9.07 6.57 8.16
CA GLU A 107 -9.02 7.53 9.28
C GLU A 107 -10.37 8.19 9.64
N HIS A 108 -11.50 7.59 9.27
CA HIS A 108 -12.82 8.12 9.59
C HIS A 108 -13.46 7.36 10.75
N LYS A 109 -13.62 8.03 11.91
CA LYS A 109 -14.19 7.40 13.11
C LYS A 109 -15.55 6.76 12.82
N GLY A 110 -15.71 5.51 13.23
CA GLY A 110 -16.95 4.74 13.09
C GLY A 110 -17.20 4.18 11.68
N MET A 111 -16.29 4.35 10.72
CA MET A 111 -16.34 3.61 9.47
C MET A 111 -15.67 2.25 9.64
N MET A 112 -16.21 1.20 9.02
CA MET A 112 -15.58 -0.11 8.98
C MET A 112 -15.62 -0.65 7.55
N GLU A 113 -14.46 -1.07 7.05
CA GLU A 113 -14.33 -1.76 5.78
C GLU A 113 -13.95 -3.22 6.00
N VAL A 114 -14.43 -4.10 5.12
CA VAL A 114 -14.16 -5.53 5.12
C VAL A 114 -13.47 -5.91 3.82
N ALA A 115 -12.22 -6.37 3.93
CA ALA A 115 -11.47 -6.94 2.82
C ALA A 115 -11.43 -8.48 2.92
N HIS A 116 -11.43 -9.14 1.76
CA HIS A 116 -11.30 -10.60 1.64
C HIS A 116 -10.18 -10.94 0.67
N ASP A 117 -9.29 -11.85 1.07
CA ASP A 117 -8.24 -12.41 0.24
C ASP A 117 -8.73 -13.70 -0.43
N ASP A 118 -9.21 -13.56 -1.68
CA ASP A 118 -9.71 -14.68 -2.49
C ASP A 118 -8.60 -15.70 -2.86
N THR A 119 -7.31 -15.37 -2.66
CA THR A 119 -6.21 -16.27 -3.04
C THR A 119 -6.03 -17.42 -2.05
N LEU A 120 -6.42 -17.24 -0.78
CA LEU A 120 -6.25 -18.24 0.27
C LEU A 120 -7.25 -19.41 0.16
N LYS A 121 -8.23 -19.32 -0.75
CA LYS A 121 -9.27 -20.35 -1.03
C LYS A 121 -9.92 -20.95 0.23
N THR A 122 -9.91 -20.21 1.34
CA THR A 122 -10.35 -20.70 2.64
C THR A 122 -11.87 -20.60 2.69
N PRO A 123 -12.61 -21.72 2.87
CA PRO A 123 -14.06 -21.66 2.94
C PRO A 123 -14.53 -20.81 4.12
N LEU A 124 -15.30 -19.77 3.82
CA LEU A 124 -15.93 -18.95 4.85
C LEU A 124 -17.32 -19.50 5.20
N GLY A 125 -17.71 -19.38 6.47
CA GLY A 125 -19.07 -19.66 6.90
C GLY A 125 -20.09 -18.67 6.29
N ALA A 126 -21.36 -19.09 6.21
CA ALA A 126 -22.42 -18.28 5.60
C ALA A 126 -22.57 -16.86 6.19
N PRO A 127 -22.50 -16.65 7.53
CA PRO A 127 -22.52 -15.29 8.10
C PRO A 127 -21.37 -14.41 7.60
N MET A 128 -20.14 -14.93 7.56
CA MET A 128 -18.99 -14.16 7.10
C MET A 128 -19.08 -13.82 5.61
N ASN A 129 -19.56 -14.75 4.78
CA ASN A 129 -19.82 -14.48 3.36
C ASN A 129 -20.80 -13.32 3.13
N MET A 130 -21.77 -13.11 4.03
CA MET A 130 -22.63 -11.93 3.95
C MET A 130 -21.89 -10.64 4.31
N VAL A 131 -21.05 -10.68 5.35
CA VAL A 131 -20.26 -9.52 5.79
C VAL A 131 -19.24 -9.09 4.72
N VAL A 132 -18.52 -10.04 4.14
CA VAL A 132 -17.59 -9.80 3.02
C VAL A 132 -18.31 -9.19 1.82
N ARG A 133 -19.52 -9.67 1.49
CA ARG A 133 -20.31 -9.11 0.39
C ARG A 133 -20.78 -7.68 0.64
N ALA A 134 -21.09 -7.34 1.90
CA ALA A 134 -21.51 -5.99 2.26
C ALA A 134 -20.37 -4.95 2.15
N ARG A 135 -19.11 -5.37 2.34
CA ARG A 135 -17.84 -4.60 2.22
C ARG A 135 -17.68 -3.37 3.11
N SER A 136 -18.68 -2.50 3.24
CA SER A 136 -18.59 -1.23 3.94
C SER A 136 -19.72 -1.07 4.95
N PHE A 137 -19.35 -0.61 6.13
CA PHE A 137 -20.23 -0.45 7.27
C PHE A 137 -19.95 0.89 7.95
N LYS A 138 -20.94 1.36 8.69
CA LYS A 138 -20.82 2.52 9.57
C LYS A 138 -21.36 2.15 10.94
N VAL A 139 -20.77 2.73 11.99
CA VAL A 139 -21.24 2.56 13.36
C VAL A 139 -22.68 3.06 13.47
N CYS A 140 -23.48 2.26 14.14
CA CYS A 140 -24.85 2.51 14.49
C CYS A 140 -24.92 3.77 15.36
N ALA A 141 -25.57 4.82 14.86
CA ALA A 141 -25.94 5.97 15.67
C ALA A 141 -27.36 5.74 16.21
N PRO A 142 -27.58 5.76 17.54
CA PRO A 142 -28.93 5.66 18.08
C PRO A 142 -29.77 6.86 17.59
N GLY A 143 -30.80 6.59 16.79
CA GLY A 143 -31.83 7.57 16.42
C GLY A 143 -31.83 8.12 14.98
N THR A 144 -30.88 7.76 14.12
CA THR A 144 -30.87 8.25 12.71
C THR A 144 -31.39 7.20 11.74
N ALA A 145 -32.63 7.38 11.29
CA ALA A 145 -33.13 6.76 10.06
C ALA A 145 -32.34 7.33 8.86
N SER A 146 -31.82 6.44 8.01
CA SER A 146 -30.88 6.78 6.93
C SER A 146 -31.60 7.45 5.76
N SER A 147 -31.19 8.66 5.38
CA SER A 147 -31.53 9.27 4.09
C SER A 147 -30.60 8.70 3.02
N ALA A 148 -31.17 8.03 2.02
CA ALA A 148 -30.41 7.46 0.90
C ALA A 148 -29.72 8.57 0.09
N ILE A 149 -28.39 8.54 0.02
CA ILE A 149 -27.60 9.44 -0.83
C ILE A 149 -27.52 8.85 -2.24
N ALA A 150 -27.99 9.63 -3.22
CA ALA A 150 -27.93 9.30 -4.64
C ALA A 150 -26.48 9.28 -5.16
N LYS A 151 -26.21 8.31 -6.04
CA LYS A 151 -24.94 8.06 -6.73
C LYS A 151 -24.53 9.28 -7.58
N PRO A 152 -23.31 9.84 -7.46
CA PRO A 152 -22.86 10.90 -8.35
C PRO A 152 -22.75 10.38 -9.79
N ALA A 153 -23.29 11.15 -10.73
CA ALA A 153 -23.11 10.92 -12.15
C ALA A 153 -21.65 11.18 -12.55
N THR A 154 -21.06 10.22 -13.25
CA THR A 154 -19.70 10.29 -13.80
C THR A 154 -19.65 11.39 -14.87
N ALA A 155 -18.97 12.49 -14.57
CA ALA A 155 -18.65 13.52 -15.55
C ALA A 155 -17.65 12.95 -16.57
N SER A 156 -18.01 13.01 -17.85
CA SER A 156 -17.13 12.64 -18.96
C SER A 156 -15.95 13.61 -19.03
N ALA A 157 -14.72 13.07 -18.95
CA ALA A 157 -13.51 13.85 -19.10
C ALA A 157 -13.39 14.45 -20.52
N PRO A 158 -12.87 15.69 -20.66
CA PRO A 158 -12.65 16.29 -21.97
C PRO A 158 -11.62 15.50 -22.76
N SER A 159 -11.85 15.34 -24.06
CA SER A 159 -10.92 14.75 -25.01
C SER A 159 -9.68 15.64 -25.14
N ALA A 160 -8.66 15.38 -24.32
CA ALA A 160 -7.35 16.01 -24.41
C ALA A 160 -6.74 15.71 -25.78
N GLY A 161 -6.30 16.75 -26.50
CA GLY A 161 -5.44 16.56 -27.67
C GLY A 161 -4.26 15.66 -27.29
N ALA A 162 -3.96 14.68 -28.14
CA ALA A 162 -3.02 13.61 -27.83
C ALA A 162 -1.68 14.20 -27.37
N LEU A 163 -1.39 14.10 -26.07
CA LEU A 163 -0.11 14.52 -25.51
C LEU A 163 0.99 13.69 -26.16
N THR A 164 2.15 14.28 -26.44
CA THR A 164 3.33 13.48 -26.83
C THR A 164 3.65 12.48 -25.72
N PRO A 165 4.29 11.33 -26.00
CA PRO A 165 4.64 10.36 -24.97
C PRO A 165 5.43 10.97 -23.80
N ALA A 166 6.36 11.89 -24.09
CA ALA A 166 7.10 12.62 -23.06
C ALA A 166 6.18 13.45 -22.14
N LYS A 167 5.20 14.19 -22.71
CA LYS A 167 4.25 14.99 -21.92
C LYS A 167 3.33 14.13 -21.07
N GLY A 168 2.81 13.04 -21.65
CA GLY A 168 1.98 12.09 -20.91
C GLY A 168 2.76 11.44 -19.76
N PHE A 169 4.02 11.06 -19.98
CA PHE A 169 4.85 10.45 -18.96
C PHE A 169 5.27 11.43 -17.87
N ALA A 170 5.66 12.66 -18.22
CA ALA A 170 5.95 13.72 -17.26
C ALA A 170 4.73 14.05 -16.38
N ALA A 171 3.53 14.11 -16.96
CA ALA A 171 2.29 14.29 -16.21
C ALA A 171 2.02 13.13 -15.23
N ALA A 172 2.24 11.88 -15.66
CA ALA A 172 2.11 10.71 -14.80
C ALA A 172 3.11 10.74 -13.64
N LEU A 173 4.38 11.06 -13.89
CA LEU A 173 5.40 11.22 -12.85
C LEU A 173 5.00 12.31 -11.84
N GLY A 174 4.57 13.47 -12.33
CA GLY A 174 4.13 14.58 -11.49
C GLY A 174 2.93 14.23 -10.61
N ALA A 175 1.96 13.49 -11.14
CA ALA A 175 0.80 13.02 -10.38
C ALA A 175 1.18 11.98 -9.30
N LEU A 176 2.20 11.17 -9.56
CA LEU A 176 2.75 10.19 -8.63
C LEU A 176 3.65 10.79 -7.54
N LEU A 177 4.07 12.05 -7.64
CA LEU A 177 4.83 12.72 -6.57
C LEU A 177 3.96 13.02 -5.35
N ARG A 178 4.49 12.78 -4.15
CA ARG A 178 3.81 13.06 -2.87
C ARG A 178 3.39 14.54 -2.79
N PRO A 179 2.16 14.87 -2.37
CA PRO A 179 1.77 16.24 -2.08
C PRO A 179 2.62 16.83 -0.97
N ALA A 180 2.98 18.12 -1.08
CA ALA A 180 3.71 18.83 -0.04
C ALA A 180 2.92 18.96 1.29
N SER A 181 1.60 18.78 1.25
CA SER A 181 0.73 18.78 2.43
C SER A 181 0.89 17.54 3.31
N LEU A 182 1.52 16.49 2.81
CA LEU A 182 1.83 15.31 3.61
C LEU A 182 3.04 15.56 4.52
N PRO A 183 3.13 14.94 5.71
CA PRO A 183 4.36 14.88 6.48
C PRO A 183 5.52 14.33 5.64
N ALA A 184 6.73 14.85 5.84
CA ALA A 184 7.92 14.50 5.05
C ALA A 184 8.28 13.00 5.11
N ASP A 185 7.94 12.36 6.22
CA ASP A 185 8.15 10.94 6.52
C ASP A 185 6.92 10.05 6.24
N SER A 186 5.80 10.63 5.78
CA SER A 186 4.61 9.86 5.41
C SER A 186 4.65 9.39 3.96
N PHE A 187 4.48 8.09 3.74
CA PHE A 187 4.44 7.52 2.40
C PHE A 187 3.01 7.38 1.90
N TYR A 188 2.85 7.09 0.61
CA TYR A 188 1.54 6.74 0.08
C TYR A 188 1.09 5.40 0.62
N ASP A 189 -0.18 5.31 1.01
CA ASP A 189 -0.87 4.03 0.99
C ASP A 189 -1.07 3.54 -0.46
N TRP A 190 -1.33 2.25 -0.63
CA TRP A 190 -1.49 1.65 -1.95
C TRP A 190 -2.71 2.18 -2.74
N ARG A 191 -3.73 2.76 -2.08
CA ARG A 191 -4.93 3.33 -2.72
C ARG A 191 -4.64 4.69 -3.32
N ARG A 192 -3.75 5.49 -2.72
CA ARG A 192 -3.35 6.80 -3.29
C ARG A 192 -2.82 6.72 -4.71
N LEU A 193 -2.26 5.57 -5.11
CA LEU A 193 -1.86 5.34 -6.49
C LEU A 193 -3.03 5.40 -7.49
N GLU A 194 -4.25 5.06 -7.05
CA GLU A 194 -5.46 5.08 -7.87
C GLU A 194 -5.96 6.48 -8.19
N ALA A 195 -5.50 7.50 -7.45
CA ALA A 195 -5.78 8.89 -7.74
C ALA A 195 -5.04 9.42 -8.99
N VAL A 196 -4.16 8.62 -9.59
CA VAL A 196 -3.43 8.96 -10.82
C VAL A 196 -4.16 8.36 -12.03
N PRO A 197 -5.02 9.14 -12.72
CA PRO A 197 -5.91 8.60 -13.75
C PRO A 197 -5.18 8.07 -15.00
N SER A 198 -3.91 8.46 -15.20
CA SER A 198 -3.10 7.98 -16.31
C SER A 198 -2.53 6.58 -16.10
N VAL A 199 -2.69 5.98 -14.91
CA VAL A 199 -2.18 4.64 -14.59
C VAL A 199 -3.34 3.68 -14.34
N THR A 200 -3.37 2.58 -15.08
CA THR A 200 -4.26 1.45 -14.79
C THR A 200 -3.54 0.47 -13.89
N TRP A 201 -3.97 0.35 -12.63
CA TRP A 201 -3.34 -0.52 -11.65
C TRP A 201 -4.03 -1.89 -11.55
N ALA A 202 -3.25 -2.93 -11.22
CA ALA A 202 -3.78 -4.22 -10.76
C ALA A 202 -4.66 -4.02 -9.51
N ALA A 203 -5.61 -4.92 -9.25
CA ALA A 203 -6.48 -4.80 -8.07
C ALA A 203 -5.68 -4.83 -6.76
N LEU A 204 -6.21 -4.20 -5.71
CA LEU A 204 -5.72 -4.37 -4.33
C LEU A 204 -6.20 -5.71 -3.74
N PRO A 205 -5.47 -6.29 -2.76
CA PRO A 205 -4.25 -5.78 -2.11
C PRO A 205 -2.98 -5.89 -2.99
N PRO A 206 -1.86 -5.23 -2.64
CA PRO A 206 -0.58 -5.50 -3.28
C PRO A 206 -0.16 -6.97 -3.06
N GLU A 207 0.57 -7.51 -4.02
CA GLU A 207 1.13 -8.86 -3.94
C GLU A 207 2.32 -8.88 -2.97
N MET A 208 2.30 -9.79 -1.99
CA MET A 208 3.45 -10.08 -1.15
C MET A 208 4.41 -11.02 -1.88
N LEU A 209 5.70 -10.70 -1.83
CA LEU A 209 6.77 -11.48 -2.42
C LEU A 209 7.38 -12.43 -1.41
N ASP A 210 7.69 -13.66 -1.85
CA ASP A 210 8.44 -14.63 -1.03
C ASP A 210 9.88 -14.16 -0.76
N LYS A 211 10.44 -13.35 -1.67
CA LYS A 211 11.79 -12.77 -1.58
C LYS A 211 11.71 -11.27 -1.81
N PRO A 212 12.47 -10.46 -1.05
CA PRO A 212 12.47 -9.04 -1.26
C PRO A 212 13.05 -8.70 -2.63
N MET A 213 12.60 -7.57 -3.18
CA MET A 213 13.29 -6.90 -4.26
C MET A 213 14.72 -6.51 -3.82
N SER A 214 15.59 -6.15 -4.77
CA SER A 214 16.99 -5.82 -4.48
C SER A 214 17.18 -4.64 -3.50
N ASN A 215 16.14 -3.83 -3.31
CA ASN A 215 16.11 -2.72 -2.37
C ASN A 215 15.35 -3.03 -1.05
N GLY A 216 14.98 -4.29 -0.82
CA GLY A 216 14.33 -4.75 0.43
C GLY A 216 12.79 -4.72 0.43
N GLU A 217 12.15 -4.34 -0.67
CA GLU A 217 10.68 -4.28 -0.75
C GLU A 217 10.06 -5.67 -0.86
N TYR A 218 9.05 -5.95 -0.03
CA TYR A 218 8.33 -7.24 0.01
C TYR A 218 6.95 -7.18 -0.64
N PHE A 219 6.46 -6.00 -0.98
CA PHE A 219 5.12 -5.82 -1.55
C PHE A 219 5.23 -5.10 -2.88
N ARG A 220 4.46 -5.58 -3.86
CA ARG A 220 4.41 -4.98 -5.19
C ARG A 220 3.00 -4.86 -5.74
N ARG A 221 2.79 -3.87 -6.60
CA ARG A 221 1.55 -3.72 -7.38
C ARG A 221 1.90 -3.29 -8.81
N SER A 222 1.46 -4.08 -9.78
CA SER A 222 1.70 -3.78 -11.20
C SER A 222 0.70 -2.76 -11.72
N GLY A 223 1.10 -1.97 -12.70
CA GLY A 223 0.22 -1.06 -13.44
C GLY A 223 0.75 -0.76 -14.84
N THR A 224 -0.04 -0.03 -15.62
CA THR A 224 0.31 0.38 -16.98
C THR A 224 -0.09 1.83 -17.23
N ILE A 225 0.78 2.58 -17.91
CA ILE A 225 0.49 3.92 -18.42
C ILE A 225 0.34 3.81 -19.93
N SER A 226 -0.79 4.27 -20.46
CA SER A 226 -1.00 4.40 -21.90
C SER A 226 -0.59 5.80 -22.34
N LEU A 227 0.44 5.87 -23.16
CA LEU A 227 0.94 7.08 -23.82
C LEU A 227 0.60 7.00 -25.30
N SER A 228 0.50 8.12 -26.02
CA SER A 228 0.09 8.18 -27.43
C SER A 228 0.81 7.17 -28.35
N GLY A 229 0.22 5.97 -28.49
CA GLY A 229 0.75 4.85 -29.27
C GLY A 229 1.75 3.92 -28.57
N GLN A 230 2.06 4.11 -27.28
CA GLN A 230 2.98 3.24 -26.53
C GLN A 230 2.56 3.02 -25.08
N THR A 231 2.96 1.89 -24.51
CA THR A 231 2.64 1.53 -23.11
C THR A 231 3.90 1.52 -22.26
N VAL A 232 3.84 2.15 -21.10
CA VAL A 232 4.88 2.06 -20.07
C VAL A 232 4.37 1.16 -18.96
N LYS A 233 5.11 0.09 -18.66
CA LYS A 233 4.82 -0.77 -17.51
C LYS A 233 5.27 -0.06 -16.24
N VAL A 234 4.43 -0.13 -15.21
CA VAL A 234 4.70 0.44 -13.89
C VAL A 234 4.70 -0.68 -12.87
N LEU A 235 5.64 -0.63 -11.93
CA LEU A 235 5.66 -1.48 -10.75
C LEU A 235 5.81 -0.59 -9.52
N ALA A 236 4.80 -0.53 -8.68
CA ALA A 236 4.92 0.09 -7.36
C ALA A 236 5.50 -0.95 -6.39
N GLY A 237 6.49 -0.55 -5.61
CA GLY A 237 7.15 -1.36 -4.58
C GLY A 237 7.08 -0.68 -3.22
N GLY A 238 7.03 -1.49 -2.16
CA GLY A 238 7.15 -0.99 -0.81
C GLY A 238 6.94 -2.03 0.28
N ALA A 239 6.33 -1.59 1.37
CA ALA A 239 5.94 -2.43 2.49
C ALA A 239 4.42 -2.70 2.47
N ARG A 240 3.93 -3.46 3.44
CA ARG A 240 2.55 -3.96 3.48
C ARG A 240 1.49 -2.89 3.20
N THR A 241 1.72 -1.68 3.71
CA THR A 241 0.76 -0.58 3.58
C THR A 241 1.32 0.69 2.99
N ILE A 242 2.60 0.73 2.65
CA ILE A 242 3.22 1.94 2.10
C ILE A 242 3.94 1.66 0.80
N VAL A 243 3.86 2.61 -0.12
CA VAL A 243 4.60 2.64 -1.38
C VAL A 243 5.82 3.53 -1.20
N THR A 244 7.00 2.99 -1.47
CA THR A 244 8.27 3.69 -1.34
C THR A 244 8.92 3.98 -2.68
N ASN A 245 8.76 3.08 -3.65
CA ASN A 245 9.37 3.20 -4.97
C ASN A 245 8.36 2.89 -6.09
N LEU A 246 8.57 3.54 -7.23
CA LEU A 246 7.86 3.26 -8.47
C LEU A 246 8.90 2.98 -9.55
N TYR A 247 8.77 1.86 -10.25
CA TYR A 247 9.63 1.47 -11.35
C TYR A 247 8.85 1.54 -12.64
N PHE A 248 9.49 2.02 -13.69
CA PHE A 248 8.88 2.15 -15.00
C PHE A 248 9.77 1.48 -16.03
N ARG A 249 9.14 0.78 -16.95
CA ARG A 249 9.80 0.17 -18.10
C ARG A 249 9.06 0.55 -19.36
N ASN A 250 9.73 1.28 -20.24
CA ASN A 250 9.25 1.61 -21.58
C ASN A 250 9.86 0.59 -22.55
N ASP A 251 9.01 -0.27 -23.13
CA ASP A 251 9.40 -1.22 -24.17
C ASP A 251 9.15 -0.67 -25.59
N GLY A 252 8.60 0.56 -25.71
CA GLY A 252 8.35 1.25 -26.97
C GLY A 252 9.51 2.16 -27.40
N PRO A 253 9.28 3.04 -28.39
CA PRO A 253 10.25 4.07 -28.78
C PRO A 253 10.80 4.83 -27.56
N PRO A 254 12.12 5.05 -27.47
CA PRO A 254 12.73 5.82 -26.41
C PRO A 254 12.08 7.21 -26.27
N ILE A 255 11.65 7.56 -25.06
CA ILE A 255 11.24 8.92 -24.72
C ILE A 255 12.47 9.84 -24.76
N GLY A 256 13.62 9.32 -24.31
CA GLY A 256 14.88 10.03 -24.24
C GLY A 256 14.99 10.88 -22.97
N GLU A 257 16.13 10.75 -22.30
CA GLU A 257 16.45 11.48 -21.07
C GLU A 257 16.33 13.00 -21.26
N VAL A 258 16.97 13.56 -22.29
CA VAL A 258 16.94 15.01 -22.57
C VAL A 258 15.50 15.52 -22.75
N THR A 259 14.71 14.81 -23.56
CA THR A 259 13.30 15.15 -23.85
C THR A 259 12.43 15.06 -22.61
N LEU A 260 12.60 14.03 -21.77
CA LEU A 260 11.83 13.89 -20.54
C LEU A 260 12.17 15.01 -19.55
N LEU A 261 13.46 15.30 -19.36
CA LEU A 261 13.90 16.35 -18.44
C LEU A 261 13.45 17.74 -18.89
N SER A 262 13.49 18.05 -20.20
CA SER A 262 12.95 19.32 -20.71
C SER A 262 11.44 19.40 -20.50
N THR A 263 10.70 18.33 -20.79
CA THR A 263 9.24 18.28 -20.62
C THR A 263 8.82 18.45 -19.15
N LEU A 264 9.56 17.86 -18.21
CA LEU A 264 9.34 18.07 -16.78
C LEU A 264 9.54 19.55 -16.39
N ARG A 265 10.59 20.20 -16.90
CA ARG A 265 10.83 21.64 -16.66
C ARG A 265 9.73 22.51 -17.26
N ASP A 266 9.28 22.21 -18.48
CA ASP A 266 8.17 22.91 -19.14
C ASP A 266 6.86 22.77 -18.35
N ALA A 267 6.68 21.65 -17.65
CA ALA A 267 5.55 21.41 -16.74
C ALA A 267 5.73 22.05 -15.34
N GLY A 268 6.79 22.84 -15.13
CA GLY A 268 7.05 23.58 -13.89
C GLY A 268 7.78 22.79 -12.81
N PHE A 269 8.29 21.59 -13.11
CA PHE A 269 9.13 20.85 -12.17
C PHE A 269 10.57 21.35 -12.17
N GLN A 270 11.17 21.39 -10.98
CA GLN A 270 12.61 21.58 -10.82
C GLN A 270 13.29 20.22 -10.92
N VAL A 271 14.30 20.15 -11.79
CA VAL A 271 15.04 18.91 -12.06
C VAL A 271 16.53 19.20 -12.01
N ALA A 272 17.23 18.61 -11.04
CA ALA A 272 18.66 18.81 -10.83
C ALA A 272 19.37 17.45 -10.73
N PRO A 273 20.53 17.26 -11.38
CA PRO A 273 21.36 16.08 -11.16
C PRO A 273 21.69 15.91 -9.67
N ALA A 274 21.61 14.68 -9.17
CA ALA A 274 21.85 14.37 -7.76
C ALA A 274 22.91 13.27 -7.56
N ARG A 275 23.06 12.36 -8.52
CA ARG A 275 24.16 11.41 -8.57
C ARG A 275 24.47 11.06 -10.02
N CYS A 276 25.71 11.32 -10.41
CA CYS A 276 26.20 11.20 -11.78
C CYS A 276 27.26 10.12 -11.87
N THR A 277 27.43 9.54 -13.05
CA THR A 277 28.55 8.63 -13.30
C THR A 277 29.87 9.40 -13.39
N LYS A 278 30.94 8.85 -12.80
CA LYS A 278 32.30 9.39 -12.94
C LYS A 278 32.92 9.07 -14.29
N VAL A 279 32.51 7.94 -14.88
CA VAL A 279 33.03 7.50 -16.17
C VAL A 279 32.07 7.98 -17.24
N LYS A 280 32.56 8.70 -18.25
CA LYS A 280 31.78 9.05 -19.44
C LYS A 280 31.52 7.81 -20.29
N MET A 281 30.86 6.80 -19.73
CA MET A 281 30.28 5.71 -20.50
C MET A 281 28.97 6.22 -21.06
N ALA A 282 28.87 6.25 -22.39
CA ALA A 282 27.60 6.48 -23.05
C ALA A 282 26.58 5.46 -22.50
N GLY A 283 25.45 5.94 -21.99
CA GLY A 283 24.39 5.06 -21.49
C GLY A 283 24.46 4.71 -19.99
N ALA A 284 25.28 5.41 -19.20
CA ALA A 284 25.27 5.25 -17.75
C ALA A 284 24.00 5.87 -17.13
N PRO A 285 23.33 5.20 -16.18
CA PRO A 285 22.17 5.76 -15.53
C PRO A 285 22.50 6.95 -14.63
N THR A 286 21.59 7.94 -14.58
CA THR A 286 21.75 9.16 -13.78
C THR A 286 20.60 9.31 -12.79
N TRP A 287 20.89 9.81 -11.59
CA TRP A 287 19.87 10.20 -10.63
C TRP A 287 19.65 11.71 -10.65
N TYR A 288 18.39 12.09 -10.60
CA TYR A 288 17.90 13.46 -10.56
C TYR A 288 17.08 13.68 -9.29
N ARG A 289 17.26 14.82 -8.66
CA ARG A 289 16.31 15.37 -7.71
C ARG A 289 15.16 16.00 -8.49
N LEU A 290 13.94 15.57 -8.21
CA LEU A 290 12.72 16.05 -8.83
C LEU A 290 11.83 16.69 -7.77
N SER A 291 11.47 17.95 -7.94
CA SER A 291 10.53 18.68 -7.08
C SER A 291 9.59 19.53 -7.93
N GLY A 292 8.44 19.91 -7.40
CA GLY A 292 7.47 20.73 -8.15
C GLY A 292 6.48 21.45 -7.23
N PRO A 293 5.65 22.34 -7.79
CA PRO A 293 4.66 23.09 -7.03
C PRO A 293 3.75 22.16 -6.23
N ALA A 294 3.63 22.39 -4.92
CA ALA A 294 2.84 21.57 -4.00
C ALA A 294 3.20 20.07 -4.00
N ARG A 295 4.44 19.70 -4.38
CA ARG A 295 4.94 18.33 -4.33
C ARG A 295 6.19 18.25 -3.46
N GLN A 296 6.33 17.15 -2.72
CA GLN A 296 7.58 16.82 -2.05
C GLN A 296 8.63 16.38 -3.07
N THR A 297 9.90 16.54 -2.67
CA THR A 297 11.05 16.09 -3.44
C THR A 297 11.08 14.56 -3.55
N ALA A 298 11.38 14.06 -4.74
CA ALA A 298 11.65 12.66 -5.03
C ALA A 298 13.00 12.47 -5.74
N MET A 299 13.48 11.23 -5.80
CA MET A 299 14.67 10.87 -6.57
C MET A 299 14.26 10.10 -7.83
N LEU A 300 14.52 10.67 -9.00
CA LEU A 300 14.27 10.06 -10.30
C LEU A 300 15.57 9.47 -10.86
N TRP A 301 15.63 8.16 -11.00
CA TRP A 301 16.66 7.47 -11.75
C TRP A 301 16.22 7.27 -13.20
N ILE A 302 17.12 7.51 -14.14
CA ILE A 302 16.91 7.29 -15.56
C ILE A 302 18.00 6.37 -16.08
N ALA A 303 17.61 5.19 -16.57
CA ALA A 303 18.45 4.36 -17.41
C ALA A 303 18.15 4.65 -18.89
N PRO A 304 19.13 5.15 -19.64
CA PRO A 304 18.95 5.45 -21.06
C PRO A 304 18.69 4.17 -21.86
N ALA A 305 18.13 4.34 -23.05
CA ALA A 305 17.75 3.22 -23.92
C ALA A 305 18.91 2.24 -24.13
N ARG A 306 18.66 0.94 -23.93
CA ARG A 306 19.65 -0.13 -24.13
C ARG A 306 19.20 -1.12 -25.19
N GLY A 307 20.14 -1.56 -26.02
CA GLY A 307 19.96 -2.62 -27.02
C GLY A 307 19.59 -2.08 -28.40
N ALA A 308 20.35 -2.48 -29.43
CA ALA A 308 20.12 -2.04 -30.82
C ALA A 308 18.85 -2.66 -31.45
N GLN A 309 18.46 -3.86 -30.99
CA GLN A 309 17.34 -4.62 -31.57
C GLN A 309 16.02 -4.47 -30.81
N GLN A 310 16.07 -4.13 -29.51
CA GLN A 310 14.90 -3.87 -28.67
C GLN A 310 15.26 -2.80 -27.63
N PRO A 311 15.23 -1.52 -28.02
CA PRO A 311 15.54 -0.44 -27.10
C PRO A 311 14.48 -0.41 -25.99
N TRP A 312 14.91 -0.58 -24.75
CA TRP A 312 14.06 -0.32 -23.59
C TRP A 312 14.69 0.76 -22.72
N GLU A 313 13.85 1.58 -22.10
CA GLU A 313 14.25 2.57 -21.10
C GLU A 313 13.70 2.20 -19.73
N GLY A 314 14.53 2.42 -18.71
CA GLY A 314 14.17 2.20 -17.32
C GLY A 314 14.08 3.50 -16.57
N TYR A 315 13.08 3.62 -15.71
CA TYR A 315 12.98 4.73 -14.77
C TYR A 315 12.67 4.20 -13.38
N SER A 316 13.14 4.89 -12.35
CA SER A 316 12.73 4.63 -10.96
C SER A 316 12.49 5.94 -10.24
N LEU A 317 11.37 6.06 -9.54
CA LEU A 317 11.00 7.21 -8.74
C LEU A 317 10.95 6.78 -7.27
N ARG A 318 11.92 7.24 -6.47
CA ARG A 318 11.91 7.04 -5.01
C ARG A 318 11.16 8.18 -4.35
N LEU A 319 10.14 7.84 -3.58
CA LEU A 319 9.27 8.84 -2.97
C LEU A 319 9.87 9.45 -1.69
N ASP A 320 10.87 8.80 -1.08
CA ASP A 320 11.56 9.29 0.13
C ASP A 320 12.44 10.53 -0.10
N GLY A 321 12.69 10.90 -1.37
CA GLY A 321 13.50 12.07 -1.74
C GLY A 321 14.96 11.97 -1.31
N ARG A 322 15.44 10.76 -1.00
CA ARG A 322 16.80 10.53 -0.47
C ARG A 322 17.51 9.45 -1.25
N LEU A 323 18.81 9.66 -1.48
CA LEU A 323 19.70 8.60 -1.92
C LEU A 323 20.48 8.07 -0.71
N PRO A 324 20.65 6.75 -0.59
CA PRO A 324 21.62 6.21 0.36
C PRO A 324 23.02 6.71 0.00
N ALA A 325 23.87 6.85 1.01
CA ALA A 325 25.29 7.14 0.79
C ALA A 325 25.89 6.08 -0.15
N LEU A 326 26.80 6.53 -1.02
CA LEU A 326 27.53 5.63 -1.91
C LEU A 326 28.32 4.62 -1.08
N THR A 327 28.15 3.34 -1.38
CA THR A 327 29.07 2.32 -0.87
C THR A 327 30.46 2.51 -1.49
N PRO A 328 31.53 1.96 -0.87
CA PRO A 328 32.88 2.01 -1.45
C PRO A 328 32.96 1.45 -2.88
N LYS A 329 32.09 0.49 -3.24
CA LYS A 329 32.03 -0.06 -4.58
C LYS A 329 31.35 0.89 -5.56
N GLU A 330 30.27 1.55 -5.15
CA GLU A 330 29.55 2.50 -6.01
C GLU A 330 30.33 3.79 -6.20
N SER A 331 31.10 4.25 -5.21
CA SER A 331 31.90 5.48 -5.29
C SER A 331 33.01 5.41 -6.35
N ILE A 332 33.36 4.22 -6.84
CA ILE A 332 34.24 4.03 -7.99
C ILE A 332 33.55 4.52 -9.28
N ALA A 333 32.26 4.25 -9.43
CA ALA A 333 31.50 4.52 -10.65
C ALA A 333 30.65 5.80 -10.60
N TYR A 334 30.31 6.29 -9.40
CA TYR A 334 29.38 7.39 -9.19
C TYR A 334 29.94 8.49 -8.27
N THR A 335 29.37 9.69 -8.40
CA THR A 335 29.62 10.88 -7.57
C THR A 335 28.30 11.59 -7.28
N ASP A 336 28.17 12.13 -6.07
CA ASP A 336 27.04 13.01 -5.69
C ASP A 336 27.29 14.47 -6.08
N THR A 337 28.50 14.79 -6.54
CA THR A 337 28.85 16.10 -7.13
C THR A 337 28.78 16.00 -8.65
N CYS A 338 27.68 16.50 -9.22
CA CYS A 338 27.49 16.61 -10.65
C CYS A 338 27.94 18.02 -11.11
N SER A 339 29.00 18.07 -11.92
CA SER A 339 29.55 19.29 -12.53
C SER A 339 29.24 19.35 -14.01
#